data_AF-A0AAV1QH55-F1
#
_entry.id   AF-A0AAV1QH55-F1
#
_cell.length_a   1.000
_cell.length_b   1.000
_cell.length_c   1.000
_cell.angle_alpha   90.00
_cell.angle_beta   90.00
_cell.angle_gamma   90.00
#
_symmetry.space_group_name_H-M   'P 1'
#
loop_
_entity.id
_entity.type
_entity.pdbx_description
1 polymer ?
#
loop_
_entity_poly.entity_id
_entity_poly.type
_entity_poly.pdbx_seq_one_letter_code
_entity_poly.pdbx_strand_id
1 'polypeptide(L)'
;DSSSHHISFAKTEFYIYTIGLAVFTFAVHLLINYMQGNKAQTVTEGGKTRYKSEENKLLESNRGNWGKEDKKELAEKDKKIKDLEEKLKEQKQELENQKDQLKEKLQHKANMADGLKEQKQTLENQKDQLKLQLKEVEKKKEENKEKLLSVENKITEAENKKTDKGGLLKEKENLTDVKWKLDEQKTNWEKLIL
;
A
#
# COMPACT_ATOMS: atom_id res chain seq x y z
N ASP A 1 -15.32 -22.37 14.02
CA ASP A 1 -15.31 -20.92 14.32
C ASP A 1 -15.98 -19.98 13.31
N SER A 2 -16.76 -20.45 12.33
CA SER A 2 -17.45 -19.54 11.39
C SER A 2 -18.80 -18.99 11.90
N SER A 3 -19.27 -19.39 13.09
CA SER A 3 -20.57 -18.95 13.64
C SER A 3 -20.48 -17.63 14.44
N SER A 4 -19.28 -17.25 14.88
CA SER A 4 -19.08 -16.05 15.72
C SER A 4 -19.15 -14.73 14.92
N HIS A 5 -18.77 -14.75 13.63
CA HIS A 5 -18.70 -13.53 12.81
C HIS A 5 -20.05 -13.07 12.25
N HIS A 6 -21.02 -13.97 12.06
CA HIS A 6 -22.35 -13.59 11.57
C HIS A 6 -23.21 -12.86 12.63
N ILE A 7 -23.02 -13.16 13.92
CA ILE A 7 -23.76 -12.51 15.01
C ILE A 7 -23.28 -11.06 15.23
N SER A 8 -22.01 -10.78 14.94
CA SER A 8 -21.45 -9.44 15.04
C SER A 8 -22.02 -8.48 13.99
N PHE A 9 -22.31 -8.96 12.78
CA PHE A 9 -22.77 -8.11 11.68
C PHE A 9 -24.23 -7.68 11.86
N ALA A 10 -25.09 -8.60 12.34
CA ALA A 10 -26.51 -8.32 12.56
C ALA A 10 -26.77 -7.27 13.67
N LYS A 11 -25.90 -7.20 14.69
CA LYS A 11 -26.03 -6.20 15.78
C LYS A 11 -25.70 -4.78 15.30
N THR A 12 -24.76 -4.64 14.37
CA THR A 12 -24.35 -3.33 13.84
C THR A 12 -25.42 -2.73 12.96
N GLU A 13 -26.09 -3.54 12.12
CA GLU A 13 -27.20 -3.06 11.29
C GLU A 13 -28.41 -2.64 12.13
N PHE A 14 -28.74 -3.38 13.19
CA PHE A 14 -29.84 -3.02 14.09
C PHE A 14 -29.59 -1.68 14.84
N TYR A 15 -28.32 -1.37 15.14
CA TYR A 15 -27.94 -0.13 15.81
C TYR A 15 -28.04 1.09 14.88
N ILE A 16 -27.72 0.93 13.59
CA ILE A 16 -27.86 2.00 12.59
C ILE A 16 -29.34 2.33 12.35
N TYR A 17 -30.21 1.33 12.28
CA TYR A 17 -31.65 1.54 12.10
C TYR A 17 -32.30 2.24 13.31
N THR A 18 -31.92 1.89 14.54
CA THR A 18 -32.48 2.50 15.74
C THR A 18 -32.08 3.96 15.89
N ILE A 19 -30.82 4.31 15.59
CA ILE A 19 -30.36 5.71 15.58
C ILE A 19 -31.06 6.51 14.46
N GLY A 20 -31.19 5.94 13.26
CA GLY A 20 -31.89 6.59 12.15
C GLY A 20 -33.35 6.94 12.47
N LEU A 21 -34.07 6.03 13.13
CA LEU A 21 -35.46 6.24 13.54
C LEU A 21 -35.60 7.35 14.61
N ALA A 22 -34.65 7.42 15.55
CA ALA A 22 -34.63 8.46 16.59
C ALA A 22 -34.37 9.86 16.02
N VAL A 23 -33.46 9.99 15.05
CA VAL A 23 -33.17 11.28 14.40
C VAL A 23 -34.36 11.74 13.55
N PHE A 24 -35.00 10.81 12.83
CA PHE A 24 -36.18 11.13 12.01
C PHE A 24 -37.37 11.59 12.87
N THR A 25 -37.66 10.89 13.98
CA THR A 25 -38.75 11.25 14.88
C THR A 25 -38.52 12.61 15.55
N PHE A 26 -37.27 12.94 15.92
CA PHE A 26 -36.91 14.25 16.45
C PHE A 26 -37.10 15.37 15.42
N ALA A 27 -36.68 15.15 14.16
CA ALA A 27 -36.89 16.12 13.07
C ALA A 27 -38.37 16.37 12.79
N VAL A 28 -39.21 15.32 12.81
CA VAL A 28 -40.67 15.45 12.65
C VAL A 28 -41.28 16.22 13.83
N HIS A 29 -40.82 15.98 15.07
CA HIS A 29 -41.29 16.71 16.25
C HIS A 29 -40.98 18.22 16.18
N LEU A 30 -39.77 18.57 15.70
CA LEU A 30 -39.39 19.97 15.48
C LEU A 30 -40.26 20.63 14.40
N LEU A 31 -40.57 19.92 13.33
CA LEU A 31 -41.45 20.40 12.25
C LEU A 31 -42.90 20.61 12.73
N ILE A 32 -43.43 19.70 13.55
CA ILE A 32 -44.77 19.83 14.13
C ILE A 32 -44.83 21.02 15.09
N ASN A 33 -43.82 21.18 15.97
CA ASN A 33 -43.76 22.33 16.88
C ASN A 33 -43.62 23.67 16.13
N TYR A 34 -42.84 23.70 15.05
CA TYR A 34 -42.71 24.88 14.19
C TYR A 34 -44.04 25.23 13.49
N MET A 35 -44.79 24.21 13.06
CA MET A 35 -46.10 24.41 12.42
C MET A 35 -47.21 24.80 13.42
N GLN A 36 -47.12 24.37 14.68
CA GLN A 36 -48.11 24.68 15.72
C GLN A 36 -47.89 26.05 16.39
N GLY A 37 -46.65 26.57 16.41
CA GLY A 37 -46.31 27.89 16.96
C GLY A 37 -46.89 29.10 16.22
N ASN A 38 -47.51 28.90 15.04
CA ASN A 38 -48.06 29.98 14.20
C ASN A 38 -49.59 30.15 14.27
N LYS A 39 -50.27 29.60 15.29
CA LYS A 39 -51.73 29.76 15.48
C LYS A 39 -52.09 30.34 16.87
N ALA A 40 -51.92 31.65 17.02
CA ALA A 40 -52.53 32.48 18.07
C ALA A 40 -52.37 33.96 17.64
N GLN A 41 -53.33 34.88 17.61
CA GLN A 41 -54.75 34.99 17.95
C GLN A 41 -55.29 36.16 17.10
N THR A 42 -56.45 36.02 16.44
CA THR A 42 -57.24 37.17 16.00
C THR A 42 -58.53 37.15 16.81
N VAL A 43 -58.57 37.94 17.88
CA VAL A 43 -59.80 38.26 18.61
C VAL A 43 -60.10 39.73 18.35
N THR A 44 -61.21 39.96 17.67
CA THR A 44 -61.83 41.27 17.50
C THR A 44 -62.59 41.63 18.76
N GLU A 45 -62.20 42.71 19.44
CA GLU A 45 -63.12 43.45 20.31
C GLU A 45 -62.96 44.96 20.08
N GLY A 46 -64.10 45.61 19.85
CA GLY A 46 -64.20 47.04 19.65
C GLY A 46 -63.97 47.82 20.94
N GLY A 47 -63.60 49.09 20.79
CA GLY A 47 -63.55 50.04 21.89
C GLY A 47 -62.44 51.07 21.73
N LYS A 48 -62.82 52.31 21.43
CA LYS A 48 -61.95 53.50 21.46
C LYS A 48 -61.13 53.54 22.75
N THR A 49 -59.86 53.96 22.65
CA THR A 49 -59.42 55.21 23.27
C THR A 49 -58.05 55.64 22.73
N ARG A 50 -57.96 56.96 22.61
CA ARG A 50 -57.01 57.76 21.85
C ARG A 50 -55.77 58.05 22.70
N TYR A 51 -54.87 57.08 22.85
CA TYR A 51 -53.53 57.25 23.46
C TYR A 51 -52.52 56.20 22.94
N LYS A 52 -52.55 55.87 21.63
CA LYS A 52 -51.68 54.84 21.02
C LYS A 52 -50.95 55.32 19.76
N SER A 53 -50.59 56.60 19.67
CA SER A 53 -49.88 57.12 18.48
C SER A 53 -48.36 57.18 18.66
N GLU A 54 -47.85 57.24 19.88
CA GLU A 54 -46.39 57.30 20.14
C GLU A 54 -45.82 55.93 20.54
N GLU A 55 -46.56 55.13 21.33
CA GLU A 55 -46.19 53.72 21.58
C GLU A 55 -46.20 52.87 20.31
N ASN A 56 -47.16 53.04 19.40
CA ASN A 56 -47.12 52.33 18.11
C ASN A 56 -45.96 52.77 17.22
N LYS A 57 -45.54 54.05 17.27
CA LYS A 57 -44.36 54.50 16.52
C LYS A 57 -43.06 53.94 17.09
N LEU A 58 -42.95 53.84 18.41
CA LEU A 58 -41.82 53.19 19.08
C LEU A 58 -41.81 51.67 18.86
N LEU A 59 -42.97 51.01 18.91
CA LEU A 59 -43.11 49.58 18.62
C LEU A 59 -42.87 49.26 17.14
N GLU A 60 -43.31 50.09 16.19
CA GLU A 60 -43.01 49.91 14.76
C GLU A 60 -41.54 50.19 14.44
N SER A 61 -40.94 51.21 15.07
CA SER A 61 -39.50 51.50 14.97
C SER A 61 -38.66 50.36 15.55
N ASN A 62 -39.04 49.81 16.71
CA ASN A 62 -38.37 48.65 17.30
C ASN A 62 -38.62 47.37 16.47
N ARG A 63 -39.83 47.10 16.00
CA ARG A 63 -40.14 45.92 15.17
C ARG A 63 -39.39 45.95 13.83
N GLY A 64 -39.22 47.14 13.25
CA GLY A 64 -38.38 47.36 12.07
C GLY A 64 -36.88 47.20 12.34
N ASN A 65 -36.43 47.35 13.59
CA ASN A 65 -35.04 47.16 13.99
C ASN A 65 -34.74 45.67 14.27
N TRP A 66 -35.64 44.96 14.96
CA TRP A 66 -35.50 43.53 15.24
C TRP A 66 -35.52 42.70 13.95
N GLY A 67 -36.42 43.01 13.01
CA GLY A 67 -36.44 42.35 11.69
C GLY A 67 -35.26 42.70 10.77
N LYS A 68 -34.45 43.72 11.10
CA LYS A 68 -33.19 44.02 10.39
C LYS A 68 -32.01 43.27 11.00
N GLU A 69 -31.99 43.14 12.34
CA GLU A 69 -30.99 42.34 13.06
C GLU A 69 -31.09 40.86 12.67
N ASP A 70 -32.31 40.29 12.64
CA ASP A 70 -32.55 38.89 12.25
C ASP A 70 -32.12 38.62 10.79
N LYS A 71 -32.38 39.57 9.89
CA LYS A 71 -31.94 39.47 8.47
C LYS A 71 -30.44 39.54 8.32
N LYS A 72 -29.77 40.36 9.15
CA LYS A 72 -28.31 40.48 9.16
C LYS A 72 -27.66 39.21 9.72
N GLU A 73 -28.23 38.64 10.78
CA GLU A 73 -27.77 37.37 11.34
C GLU A 73 -27.96 36.21 10.36
N LEU A 74 -29.09 36.17 9.64
CA LEU A 74 -29.34 35.17 8.59
C LEU A 74 -28.33 35.29 7.44
N ALA A 75 -28.07 36.50 6.95
CA ALA A 75 -27.08 36.74 5.90
C ALA A 75 -25.65 36.33 6.34
N GLU A 76 -25.31 36.52 7.62
CA GLU A 76 -24.01 36.10 8.15
C GLU A 76 -23.91 34.57 8.26
N LYS A 77 -24.99 33.88 8.64
CA LYS A 77 -25.07 32.42 8.65
C LYS A 77 -24.95 31.85 7.23
N ASP A 78 -25.63 32.43 6.25
CA ASP A 78 -25.53 32.01 4.84
C ASP A 78 -24.11 32.17 4.29
N LYS A 79 -23.43 33.27 4.66
CA LYS A 79 -22.03 33.47 4.30
C LYS A 79 -21.13 32.39 4.92
N LYS A 80 -21.30 32.10 6.22
CA LYS A 80 -20.55 31.04 6.91
C LYS A 80 -20.80 29.66 6.29
N ILE A 81 -22.03 29.36 5.89
CA ILE A 81 -22.37 28.09 5.22
C ILE A 81 -21.64 28.00 3.88
N LYS A 82 -21.66 29.05 3.06
CA LYS A 82 -20.92 29.08 1.78
C LYS A 82 -19.42 28.89 1.98
N ASP A 83 -18.83 29.60 2.94
CA ASP A 83 -17.39 29.48 3.25
C ASP A 83 -17.03 28.05 3.72
N LEU A 84 -17.93 27.37 4.45
CA LEU A 84 -17.74 25.99 4.88
C LEU A 84 -17.92 24.98 3.72
N GLU A 85 -18.87 25.22 2.82
CA GLU A 85 -19.07 24.39 1.62
C GLU A 85 -17.86 24.46 0.69
N GLU A 86 -17.28 25.64 0.49
CA GLU A 86 -16.05 25.82 -0.29
C GLU A 86 -14.87 25.07 0.34
N LYS A 87 -14.65 25.24 1.66
CA LYS A 87 -13.60 24.50 2.39
C LYS A 87 -13.79 22.98 2.31
N LEU A 88 -15.03 22.50 2.42
CA LEU A 88 -15.33 21.07 2.32
C LEU A 88 -15.01 20.55 0.91
N LYS A 89 -15.32 21.33 -0.12
CA LYS A 89 -15.00 21.00 -1.51
C LYS A 89 -13.48 20.92 -1.73
N GLU A 90 -12.72 21.89 -1.21
CA GLU A 90 -11.26 21.89 -1.28
C GLU A 90 -10.67 20.67 -0.56
N GLN A 91 -11.12 20.38 0.66
CA GLN A 91 -10.67 19.21 1.42
C GLN A 91 -11.00 17.89 0.70
N LYS A 92 -12.17 17.80 0.07
CA LYS A 92 -12.56 16.61 -0.72
C LYS A 92 -11.65 16.43 -1.93
N GLN A 93 -11.32 17.52 -2.63
CA GLN A 93 -10.41 17.47 -3.76
C GLN A 93 -9.00 17.05 -3.33
N GLU A 94 -8.51 17.60 -2.22
CA GLU A 94 -7.20 17.25 -1.66
C GLU A 94 -7.14 15.78 -1.24
N LEU A 95 -8.19 15.25 -0.60
CA LEU A 95 -8.28 13.84 -0.25
C LEU A 95 -8.27 12.93 -1.48
N GLU A 96 -8.97 13.30 -2.56
CA GLU A 96 -8.96 12.51 -3.80
C GLU A 96 -7.57 12.53 -4.44
N ASN A 97 -6.91 13.69 -4.50
CA ASN A 97 -5.54 13.81 -4.99
C ASN A 97 -4.56 12.95 -4.17
N GLN A 98 -4.67 12.98 -2.85
CA GLN A 98 -3.82 12.16 -1.96
C GLN A 98 -4.07 10.66 -2.16
N LYS A 99 -5.32 10.26 -2.35
CA LYS A 99 -5.69 8.88 -2.64
C LYS A 99 -5.10 8.39 -3.97
N ASP A 100 -5.14 9.22 -5.02
CA ASP A 100 -4.52 8.90 -6.31
C ASP A 100 -3.00 8.77 -6.19
N GLN A 101 -2.35 9.71 -5.50
CA GLN A 101 -0.91 9.64 -5.23
C GLN A 101 -0.52 8.38 -4.42
N LEU A 102 -1.34 7.98 -3.44
CA LEU A 102 -1.12 6.75 -2.68
C LEU A 102 -1.27 5.50 -3.55
N LYS A 103 -2.26 5.50 -4.46
CA LYS A 103 -2.46 4.40 -5.40
C LYS A 103 -1.27 4.25 -6.35
N GLU A 104 -0.76 5.35 -6.88
CA GLU A 104 0.44 5.35 -7.73
C GLU A 104 1.67 4.86 -6.97
N LYS A 105 1.89 5.35 -5.74
CA LYS A 105 2.99 4.88 -4.88
C LYS A 105 2.87 3.39 -4.57
N LEU A 106 1.66 2.88 -4.34
CA LEU A 106 1.42 1.45 -4.09
C LEU A 106 1.73 0.63 -5.33
N GLN A 107 1.28 1.07 -6.51
CA GLN A 107 1.57 0.41 -7.77
C GLN A 107 3.07 0.39 -8.07
N HIS A 108 3.76 1.51 -7.87
CA HIS A 108 5.20 1.58 -8.03
C HIS A 108 5.92 0.60 -7.09
N LYS A 109 5.52 0.54 -5.81
CA LYS A 109 6.10 -0.42 -4.85
C LYS A 109 5.85 -1.86 -5.26
N ALA A 110 4.66 -2.18 -5.76
CA ALA A 110 4.35 -3.51 -6.28
C ALA A 110 5.25 -3.88 -7.46
N ASN A 111 5.38 -2.99 -8.45
CA ASN A 111 6.25 -3.21 -9.61
C ASN A 111 7.73 -3.39 -9.20
N MET A 112 8.21 -2.62 -8.22
CA MET A 112 9.57 -2.80 -7.69
C MET A 112 9.73 -4.15 -6.98
N ALA A 113 8.74 -4.57 -6.20
CA ALA A 113 8.78 -5.86 -5.50
C ALA A 113 8.82 -7.02 -6.49
N ASP A 114 8.03 -6.94 -7.57
CA ASP A 114 8.05 -7.94 -8.64
C ASP A 114 9.40 -7.97 -9.36
N GLY A 115 9.95 -6.80 -9.71
CA GLY A 115 11.29 -6.71 -10.31
C GLY A 115 12.40 -7.28 -9.42
N LEU A 116 12.34 -7.02 -8.10
CA LEU A 116 13.28 -7.60 -7.14
C LEU A 116 13.13 -9.12 -7.03
N LYS A 117 11.91 -9.64 -7.13
CA LYS A 117 11.64 -11.09 -7.12
C LYS A 117 12.24 -11.78 -8.34
N GLU A 118 12.08 -11.19 -9.53
CA GLU A 118 12.69 -11.70 -10.77
C GLU A 118 14.22 -11.68 -10.73
N GLN A 119 14.80 -10.59 -10.24
CA GLN A 119 16.24 -10.47 -10.04
C GLN A 119 16.76 -11.53 -9.06
N LYS A 120 16.08 -11.72 -7.93
CA LYS A 120 16.41 -12.75 -6.96
C LYS A 120 16.40 -14.14 -7.59
N GLN A 121 15.34 -14.49 -8.32
CA GLN A 121 15.23 -15.79 -8.99
C GLN A 121 16.35 -15.99 -10.03
N THR A 122 16.70 -14.94 -10.76
CA THR A 122 17.80 -14.98 -11.74
C THR A 122 19.14 -15.25 -11.05
N LEU A 123 19.43 -14.57 -9.94
CA LEU A 123 20.63 -14.77 -9.15
C LEU A 123 20.70 -16.17 -8.53
N GLU A 124 19.57 -16.70 -8.04
CA GLU A 124 19.49 -18.08 -7.53
C GLU A 124 19.80 -19.10 -8.64
N ASN A 125 19.23 -18.93 -9.83
CA ASN A 125 19.51 -19.78 -10.99
C ASN A 125 20.99 -19.71 -11.41
N GLN A 126 21.57 -18.50 -11.46
CA GLN A 126 22.99 -18.32 -11.77
C GLN A 126 23.88 -19.00 -10.74
N LYS A 127 23.56 -18.85 -9.44
CA LYS A 127 24.28 -19.52 -8.36
C LYS A 127 24.24 -21.05 -8.50
N ASP A 128 23.10 -21.62 -8.86
CA ASP A 128 22.99 -23.06 -9.05
C ASP A 128 23.74 -23.56 -10.30
N GLN A 129 23.75 -22.78 -11.39
CA GLN A 129 24.59 -23.07 -12.55
C GLN A 129 26.08 -23.06 -12.19
N LEU A 130 26.55 -22.07 -11.42
CA LEU A 130 27.93 -22.00 -10.95
C LEU A 130 28.31 -23.21 -10.09
N LYS A 131 27.42 -23.67 -9.20
CA LYS A 131 27.64 -24.90 -8.40
C LYS A 131 27.77 -26.14 -9.29
N LEU A 132 26.97 -26.24 -10.35
CA LEU A 132 27.06 -27.37 -11.30
C LEU A 132 28.40 -27.35 -12.05
N GLN A 133 28.84 -26.17 -12.51
CA GLN A 133 30.15 -26.01 -13.15
C GLN A 133 31.31 -26.36 -12.21
N LEU A 134 31.22 -25.96 -10.93
CA LEU A 134 32.21 -26.33 -9.92
C LEU A 134 32.30 -27.85 -9.74
N LYS A 135 31.16 -28.54 -9.62
CA LYS A 135 31.10 -30.00 -9.53
C LYS A 135 31.71 -30.68 -10.77
N GLU A 136 31.47 -30.14 -11.96
CA GLU A 136 32.05 -30.68 -13.19
C GLU A 136 33.58 -30.52 -13.22
N VAL A 137 34.09 -29.37 -12.79
CA VAL A 137 35.54 -29.14 -12.65
C VAL A 137 36.15 -30.12 -11.64
N GLU A 138 35.50 -30.33 -10.49
CA GLU A 138 35.96 -31.30 -9.48
C GLU A 138 35.99 -32.72 -10.03
N LYS A 139 34.97 -33.13 -10.78
CA LYS A 139 34.95 -34.44 -11.46
C LYS A 139 36.12 -34.57 -12.45
N LYS A 140 36.34 -33.56 -13.30
CA LYS A 140 37.46 -33.54 -14.26
C LYS A 140 38.82 -33.61 -13.55
N LYS A 141 38.96 -32.99 -12.37
CA LYS A 141 40.19 -33.08 -11.57
C LYS A 141 40.44 -34.49 -11.07
N GLU A 142 39.41 -35.19 -10.59
CA GLU A 142 39.58 -36.57 -10.14
C GLU A 142 39.92 -37.50 -11.31
N GLU A 143 39.22 -37.37 -12.45
CA GLU A 143 39.55 -38.13 -13.67
C GLU A 143 40.99 -37.86 -14.14
N ASN A 144 41.45 -36.60 -14.06
CA ASN A 144 42.83 -36.25 -14.42
C ASN A 144 43.85 -36.84 -13.45
N LYS A 145 43.54 -36.88 -12.15
CA LYS A 145 44.37 -37.50 -11.12
C LYS A 145 44.50 -39.01 -11.33
N GLU A 146 43.41 -39.70 -11.63
CA GLU A 146 43.43 -41.13 -11.96
C GLU A 146 44.29 -41.42 -13.20
N LYS A 147 44.15 -40.61 -14.26
CA LYS A 147 44.98 -40.72 -15.46
C LYS A 147 46.46 -40.48 -15.15
N LEU A 148 46.77 -39.48 -14.33
CA LEU A 148 48.14 -39.13 -13.96
C LEU A 148 48.80 -40.28 -13.18
N LEU A 149 48.08 -40.88 -12.23
CA LEU A 149 48.53 -42.09 -11.52
C LEU A 149 48.74 -43.28 -12.48
N SER A 150 47.84 -43.48 -13.44
CA SER A 150 47.98 -44.54 -14.45
C SER A 150 49.24 -44.35 -15.32
N VAL A 151 49.49 -43.12 -15.79
CA VAL A 151 50.69 -42.79 -16.57
C VAL A 151 51.96 -42.94 -15.73
N GLU A 152 51.95 -42.53 -14.46
CA GLU A 152 53.09 -42.73 -13.54
C GLU A 152 53.42 -44.21 -13.32
N ASN A 153 52.40 -45.06 -13.15
CA ASN A 153 52.60 -46.50 -13.06
C ASN A 153 53.20 -47.07 -14.36
N LYS A 154 52.69 -46.66 -15.52
CA LYS A 154 53.24 -47.07 -16.84
C LYS A 154 54.69 -46.62 -17.02
N ILE A 155 55.04 -45.40 -16.58
CA ILE A 155 56.42 -44.90 -16.61
C ILE A 155 57.32 -45.79 -15.75
N THR A 156 56.88 -46.11 -14.52
CA THR A 156 57.62 -46.98 -13.61
C THR A 156 57.84 -48.37 -14.20
N GLU A 157 56.80 -48.95 -14.84
CA GLU A 157 56.94 -50.22 -15.54
C GLU A 157 57.91 -50.16 -16.73
N ALA A 158 57.84 -49.09 -17.54
CA ALA A 158 58.73 -48.90 -18.67
C ALA A 158 60.19 -48.72 -18.21
N GLU A 159 60.42 -48.03 -17.09
CA GLU A 159 61.73 -47.89 -16.46
C GLU A 159 62.28 -49.25 -16.01
N ASN A 160 61.46 -50.07 -15.35
CA ASN A 160 61.84 -51.42 -14.94
C ASN A 160 62.18 -52.33 -16.14
N LYS A 161 61.43 -52.18 -17.24
CA LYS A 161 61.63 -52.96 -18.48
C LYS A 161 62.70 -52.36 -19.40
N LYS A 162 63.28 -51.19 -19.07
CA LYS A 162 64.22 -50.41 -19.90
C LYS A 162 63.69 -50.12 -21.32
N THR A 163 62.38 -49.92 -21.44
CA THR A 163 61.73 -49.55 -22.71
C THR A 163 61.62 -48.03 -22.85
N ASP A 164 61.36 -47.54 -24.07
CA ASP A 164 61.14 -46.10 -24.30
C ASP A 164 59.93 -45.58 -23.51
N LYS A 165 60.09 -44.39 -22.91
CA LYS A 165 59.09 -43.69 -22.10
C LYS A 165 58.76 -42.28 -22.61
N GLY A 166 59.33 -41.85 -23.73
CA GLY A 166 59.19 -40.49 -24.25
C GLY A 166 57.72 -40.07 -24.43
N GLY A 167 56.89 -40.95 -24.98
CA GLY A 167 55.45 -40.71 -25.14
C GLY A 167 54.70 -40.52 -23.81
N LEU A 168 55.04 -41.33 -22.80
CA LEU A 168 54.42 -41.28 -21.47
C LEU A 168 54.81 -40.01 -20.70
N LEU A 169 56.06 -39.55 -20.84
CA LEU A 169 56.50 -38.30 -20.22
C LEU A 169 55.75 -37.09 -20.78
N LYS A 170 55.54 -37.06 -22.11
CA LYS A 170 54.75 -36.00 -22.76
C LYS A 170 53.28 -36.05 -22.34
N GLU A 171 52.71 -37.25 -22.19
CA GLU A 171 51.35 -37.41 -21.66
C GLU A 171 51.25 -36.90 -20.22
N LYS A 172 52.23 -37.21 -19.36
CA LYS A 172 52.29 -36.72 -17.98
C LYS A 172 52.37 -35.19 -17.91
N GLU A 173 53.18 -34.57 -18.77
CA GLU A 173 53.28 -33.11 -18.87
C GLU A 173 51.92 -32.49 -19.23
N ASN A 174 51.26 -33.01 -20.27
CA ASN A 174 49.91 -32.56 -20.67
C ASN A 174 48.89 -32.68 -19.52
N LEU A 175 48.88 -33.79 -18.79
CA LEU A 175 47.97 -33.99 -17.65
C LEU A 175 48.27 -33.02 -16.50
N THR A 176 49.53 -32.65 -16.31
CA THR A 176 49.94 -31.65 -15.31
C THR A 176 49.46 -30.26 -15.70
N ASP A 177 49.57 -29.88 -16.97
CA ASP A 177 49.03 -28.61 -17.48
C ASP A 177 47.51 -28.54 -17.35
N VAL A 178 46.81 -29.64 -17.66
CA VAL A 178 45.35 -29.75 -17.46
C VAL A 178 45.00 -29.58 -15.98
N LYS A 179 45.79 -30.17 -15.07
CA LYS A 179 45.58 -30.00 -13.62
C LYS A 179 45.62 -28.53 -13.21
N TRP A 180 46.65 -27.80 -13.63
CA TRP A 180 46.79 -26.36 -13.33
C TRP A 180 45.61 -25.55 -13.86
N LYS A 181 45.16 -25.80 -15.10
CA LYS A 181 43.99 -25.12 -15.68
C LYS A 181 42.71 -25.41 -14.90
N LEU A 182 42.52 -26.65 -14.45
CA LEU A 182 41.36 -27.02 -13.64
C LEU A 182 41.41 -26.41 -12.23
N ASP A 183 42.60 -26.30 -11.63
CA ASP A 183 42.81 -25.59 -10.36
C ASP A 183 42.42 -24.11 -10.48
N GLU A 184 42.88 -23.43 -11.53
CA GLU A 184 42.53 -22.04 -11.80
C GLU A 184 41.01 -21.86 -12.04
N GLN A 185 40.40 -22.72 -12.85
CA GLN A 185 38.96 -22.70 -13.08
C GLN A 185 38.18 -22.89 -11.79
N LYS A 186 38.58 -23.85 -10.93
CA LYS A 186 37.95 -24.08 -9.63
C LYS A 186 38.00 -22.81 -8.77
N THR A 187 39.17 -22.21 -8.62
CA THR A 187 39.33 -20.98 -7.85
C THR A 187 38.49 -19.82 -8.40
N ASN A 188 38.38 -19.71 -9.73
CA ASN A 188 37.54 -18.68 -10.35
C ASN A 188 36.04 -18.89 -10.08
N TRP A 189 35.56 -20.14 -10.15
CA TRP A 189 34.16 -20.44 -9.83
C TRP A 189 33.84 -20.28 -8.34
N GLU A 190 34.76 -20.65 -7.44
CA GLU A 190 34.59 -20.45 -5.99
C GLU A 190 34.45 -18.96 -5.64
N LYS A 191 35.22 -18.08 -6.28
CA LYS A 191 35.12 -16.62 -6.10
C LYS A 191 33.78 -16.04 -6.56
N LEU A 192 33.10 -16.67 -7.51
CA LEU A 192 31.82 -16.20 -8.03
C LEU A 192 30.62 -16.69 -7.21
N ILE A 193 30.82 -17.67 -6.32
CA ILE A 193 29.77 -18.26 -5.47
C ILE A 193 29.74 -17.61 -4.08
N LEU A 194 30.90 -17.14 -3.59
CA LEU A 194 31.10 -16.48 -2.29
C LEU A 194 30.66 -15.01 -2.32
#